data_AF-Q5M2I2-F1
#
_entry.id   AF-Q5M2I2-F1
#
_cell.length_a   1.000
_cell.length_b   1.000
_cell.length_c   1.000
_cell.angle_alpha   90.00
_cell.angle_beta   90.00
_cell.angle_gamma   90.00
#
_symmetry.space_group_name_H-M   'P 1'
#
loop_
_entity.id
_entity.type
_entity.pdbx_description
1 polymer ?
#
loop_
_entity_poly.entity_id
_entity_poly.type
_entity_poly.pdbx_seq_one_letter_code
_entity_poly.pdbx_strand_id
1 'polypeptide(L)'
;MSKKALMNNVYKNYIFDFYGTLVDILTDEKDPALWDKLAQLYQAYGADYKGEGLRKSYAKRVALAREELIELKGVAYPEVDLAHIFNQLYVDGRPQSSCLHQLEDWGQLIAIVFRVLSRVSAC
;
A
#
# COMPACT_ATOMS: atom_id res chain seq x y z
N MET A 1 -28.08 16.40 49.59
CA MET A 1 -27.83 16.97 48.25
C MET A 1 -26.39 17.46 48.19
N SER A 2 -25.56 16.93 47.29
CA SER A 2 -24.51 17.70 46.61
C SER A 2 -23.96 16.88 45.44
N LYS A 3 -24.27 17.30 44.20
CA LYS A 3 -23.74 16.73 42.97
C LYS A 3 -22.30 17.20 42.81
N LYS A 4 -21.30 16.30 42.81
CA LYS A 4 -19.94 16.63 42.36
C LYS A 4 -19.80 16.22 40.89
N ALA A 5 -19.40 17.21 40.10
CA ALA A 5 -19.42 17.22 38.64
C ALA A 5 -18.43 16.24 38.01
N LEU A 6 -18.88 15.69 36.87
CA LEU A 6 -18.13 14.99 35.85
C LEU A 6 -16.94 15.85 35.38
N MET A 7 -15.70 15.43 35.64
CA MET A 7 -14.51 16.13 35.15
C MET A 7 -13.89 15.30 34.03
N ASN A 8 -14.25 15.70 32.81
CA ASN A 8 -13.72 15.17 31.55
C ASN A 8 -12.18 15.25 31.54
N ASN A 9 -11.51 14.10 31.57
CA ASN A 9 -10.17 14.00 30.99
C ASN A 9 -10.32 14.01 29.46
N VAL A 10 -10.59 15.20 28.91
CA VAL A 10 -10.53 15.45 27.47
C VAL A 10 -9.09 15.23 27.05
N TYR A 11 -8.86 14.19 26.24
CA TYR A 11 -7.59 13.94 25.56
C TYR A 11 -7.04 15.27 25.00
N LYS A 12 -5.88 15.72 25.49
CA LYS A 12 -5.28 17.01 25.10
C LYS A 12 -4.32 16.92 23.93
N ASN A 13 -3.84 15.71 23.62
CA ASN A 13 -2.79 15.49 22.64
C ASN A 13 -3.32 14.58 21.54
N TYR A 14 -3.46 15.16 20.36
CA TYR A 14 -3.71 14.44 19.12
C TYR A 14 -2.37 14.26 18.42
N ILE A 15 -1.87 13.03 18.40
CA ILE A 15 -0.70 12.66 17.60
C ILE A 15 -1.26 12.24 16.25
N PHE A 16 -1.07 13.09 15.24
CA PHE A 16 -1.37 12.76 13.86
C PHE A 16 -0.12 12.15 13.25
N ASP A 17 -0.26 10.95 12.68
CA ASP A 17 0.77 10.40 11.81
C ASP A 17 0.83 11.28 10.55
N PHE A 18 1.94 12.00 10.39
CA PHE A 18 2.17 12.94 9.30
C PHE A 18 2.11 12.28 7.91
N TYR A 19 2.23 10.95 7.85
CA TYR A 19 2.34 10.22 6.59
C TYR A 19 1.03 9.53 6.13
N GLY A 20 -0.09 9.74 6.84
CA GLY A 20 -1.38 9.16 6.47
C GLY A 20 -2.61 10.08 6.61
N THR A 21 -2.48 11.25 7.26
CA THR A 21 -3.65 12.09 7.58
C THR A 21 -3.64 13.51 7.00
N LEU A 22 -2.48 14.08 6.63
CA LEU A 22 -2.40 15.51 6.26
C LEU A 22 -1.61 15.84 4.99
N VAL A 23 -0.79 14.90 4.48
CA VAL A 23 -0.13 15.09 3.19
C VAL A 23 -0.67 14.04 2.26
N ASP A 24 -1.53 14.47 1.35
CA ASP A 24 -1.88 13.73 0.14
C ASP A 24 -0.57 13.64 -0.67
N ILE A 25 0.24 12.61 -0.42
CA ILE A 25 1.38 12.32 -1.27
C ILE A 25 0.75 11.91 -2.59
N LEU A 26 0.59 12.87 -3.50
CA LEU A 26 0.17 12.64 -4.87
C LEU A 26 1.14 11.61 -5.45
N THR A 27 0.71 10.36 -5.36
CA THR A 27 1.42 9.20 -5.87
C THR A 27 1.09 9.21 -7.34
N ASP A 28 2.06 9.57 -8.18
CA ASP A 28 1.86 9.52 -9.63
C ASP A 28 1.96 8.08 -10.10
N GLU A 29 0.87 7.35 -9.90
CA GLU A 29 0.69 5.98 -10.39
C GLU A 29 0.57 5.92 -11.92
N LYS A 30 0.58 7.06 -12.63
CA LYS A 30 0.48 7.10 -14.09
C LYS A 30 1.83 7.03 -14.79
N ASP A 31 2.94 7.29 -14.09
CA ASP A 31 4.28 7.19 -14.66
C ASP A 31 4.61 5.74 -15.07
N PRO A 32 4.77 5.43 -16.37
CA PRO A 32 5.18 4.11 -16.81
C PRO A 32 6.55 3.69 -16.27
N ALA A 33 7.47 4.64 -16.07
CA ALA A 33 8.83 4.35 -15.61
C ALA A 33 8.87 3.84 -14.17
N LEU A 34 7.94 4.28 -13.31
CA LEU A 34 7.72 3.70 -11.98
C LEU A 34 7.47 2.19 -12.07
N TRP A 35 6.52 1.80 -12.92
CA TRP A 35 6.10 0.41 -13.07
C TRP A 35 7.18 -0.46 -13.72
N ASP A 36 7.94 0.09 -14.67
CA ASP A 36 9.07 -0.62 -15.27
C ASP A 36 10.20 -0.88 -14.28
N LYS A 37 10.49 0.07 -13.37
CA LYS A 37 11.47 -0.14 -12.28
C LYS A 37 11.00 -1.19 -11.28
N LEU A 38 9.72 -1.15 -10.91
CA LEU A 38 9.13 -2.15 -10.03
C LEU A 38 9.13 -3.53 -10.68
N ALA A 39 8.78 -3.64 -11.96
CA ALA A 39 8.83 -4.88 -12.70
C ALA A 39 10.25 -5.50 -12.70
N GLN A 40 11.29 -4.68 -12.91
CA GLN A 40 12.68 -5.14 -12.80
C GLN A 40 13.03 -5.67 -11.41
N LEU A 41 12.56 -5.02 -10.35
CA LEU A 41 12.73 -5.53 -8.98
C LEU A 41 12.02 -6.87 -8.80
N TYR A 42 10.78 -7.00 -9.24
CA TYR A 42 10.07 -8.28 -9.16
C TYR A 42 10.79 -9.40 -9.94
N GLN A 43 11.28 -9.10 -11.15
CA GLN A 43 12.05 -10.04 -11.98
C GLN A 43 13.35 -10.47 -11.31
N ALA A 44 14.08 -9.54 -10.69
CA ALA A 44 15.30 -9.84 -9.94
C ALA A 44 15.06 -10.80 -8.75
N TYR A 45 13.85 -10.78 -8.18
CA TYR A 45 13.43 -11.65 -7.08
C TYR A 45 12.58 -12.85 -7.54
N GLY A 46 12.56 -13.13 -8.85
CA GLY A 46 11.99 -14.35 -9.42
C GLY A 46 10.51 -14.29 -9.80
N ALA A 47 9.90 -13.11 -9.85
CA ALA A 47 8.53 -12.92 -10.35
C ALA A 47 8.57 -12.29 -11.75
N ASP A 48 8.01 -12.98 -12.75
CA ASP A 48 8.08 -12.49 -14.14
C ASP A 48 6.96 -11.49 -14.42
N TYR A 49 7.29 -10.21 -14.25
CA TYR A 49 6.40 -9.09 -14.53
C TYR A 49 6.98 -8.16 -15.59
N LYS A 50 6.10 -7.63 -16.45
CA LYS A 50 6.36 -6.45 -17.29
C LYS A 50 5.68 -5.23 -16.65
N GLY A 51 6.21 -4.02 -16.82
CA GLY A 51 5.70 -2.81 -16.16
C GLY A 51 4.19 -2.61 -16.36
N GLU A 52 3.71 -2.69 -17.60
CA GLU A 52 2.28 -2.60 -17.89
C GLU A 52 1.43 -3.70 -17.25
N GLY A 53 1.96 -4.93 -17.22
CA GLY A 53 1.30 -6.10 -16.61
C GLY A 53 1.21 -5.97 -15.10
N LEU A 54 2.29 -5.49 -14.46
CA LEU A 54 2.34 -5.24 -13.03
C LEU A 54 1.34 -4.16 -12.62
N ARG A 55 1.28 -3.05 -13.37
CA ARG A 55 0.30 -1.97 -13.15
C ARG A 55 -1.14 -2.48 -13.22
N LYS A 56 -1.48 -3.26 -14.25
CA LYS A 56 -2.82 -3.83 -14.43
C LYS A 56 -3.19 -4.77 -13.29
N SER A 57 -2.27 -5.66 -12.90
CA SER A 57 -2.47 -6.58 -11.79
C SER A 57 -2.61 -5.85 -10.45
N TYR A 58 -1.81 -4.81 -10.21
CA TYR A 58 -1.91 -3.96 -9.03
C TYR A 58 -3.28 -3.28 -8.96
N ALA A 59 -3.71 -2.59 -10.02
CA ALA A 59 -5.00 -1.89 -10.05
C ALA A 59 -6.17 -2.85 -9.79
N LYS A 60 -6.12 -4.05 -10.37
CA LYS A 60 -7.12 -5.10 -10.13
C LYS A 60 -7.16 -5.51 -8.66
N ARG A 61 -6.00 -5.75 -8.02
CA ARG A 61 -5.96 -6.14 -6.60
C ARG A 61 -6.43 -5.05 -5.67
N VAL A 62 -6.04 -3.81 -5.92
CA VAL A 62 -6.48 -2.67 -5.10
C VAL A 62 -8.00 -2.51 -5.19
N ALA A 63 -8.59 -2.66 -6.38
CA ALA A 63 -10.03 -2.63 -6.55
C ALA A 63 -10.73 -3.75 -5.76
N LEU A 64 -10.24 -4.99 -5.86
CA LEU A 64 -10.78 -6.13 -5.11
C LEU A 64 -10.66 -5.95 -3.59
N ALA A 65 -9.47 -5.59 -3.10
CA ALA A 65 -9.26 -5.37 -1.67
C ALA A 65 -10.12 -4.21 -1.13
N ARG A 66 -10.34 -3.17 -1.94
CA ARG A 66 -11.23 -2.07 -1.58
C ARG A 66 -12.68 -2.54 -1.48
N GLU A 67 -13.15 -3.33 -2.44
CA GLU A 67 -14.51 -3.90 -2.44
C GLU A 67 -14.74 -4.80 -1.22
N GLU A 68 -13.83 -5.73 -0.94
CA GLU A 68 -13.86 -6.60 0.25
C GLU A 68 -13.91 -5.79 1.55
N LEU A 69 -13.11 -4.71 1.65
CA LEU A 69 -13.10 -3.86 2.84
C LEU A 69 -14.37 -3.02 2.98
N ILE A 70 -14.99 -2.59 1.88
CA ILE A 70 -16.29 -1.89 1.90
C ILE A 70 -17.36 -2.84 2.43
N GLU A 71 -17.41 -4.08 1.94
CA GLU A 71 -18.39 -5.09 2.39
C GLU A 71 -18.19 -5.46 3.86
N LEU A 72 -16.93 -5.64 4.30
CA LEU A 72 -16.62 -6.04 5.67
C LEU A 72 -16.82 -4.93 6.70
N LYS A 73 -16.42 -3.69 6.39
CA LYS A 73 -16.38 -2.58 7.35
C LYS A 73 -17.51 -1.58 7.17
N GLY A 74 -18.22 -1.60 6.04
CA GLY A 74 -19.30 -0.65 5.74
C GLY A 74 -18.83 0.81 5.60
N VAL A 75 -17.53 1.04 5.39
CA VAL A 75 -16.95 2.39 5.22
C VAL A 75 -16.84 2.74 3.74
N ALA A 76 -17.14 3.99 3.38
CA ALA A 76 -17.11 4.44 1.97
C ALA A 76 -15.69 4.48 1.36
N TYR A 77 -14.67 4.64 2.21
CA TYR A 77 -13.27 4.75 1.80
C TYR A 77 -12.37 3.94 2.75
N PRO A 78 -12.25 2.61 2.56
CA PRO A 78 -11.33 1.84 3.35
C PRO A 78 -9.88 2.09 2.93
N GLU A 79 -8.99 2.16 3.91
CA GLU A 79 -7.55 2.18 3.70
C GLU A 79 -7.07 0.79 3.30
N VAL A 80 -6.51 0.68 2.09
CA VAL A 80 -5.95 -0.57 1.56
C VAL A 80 -4.51 -0.70 2.03
N ASP A 81 -4.16 -1.85 2.61
CA ASP A 81 -2.78 -2.15 2.96
C ASP A 81 -1.96 -2.49 1.70
N LEU A 82 -1.20 -1.51 1.22
CA LEU A 82 -0.34 -1.67 0.04
C LEU A 82 0.71 -2.78 0.22
N ALA A 83 1.24 -2.98 1.43
CA ALA A 83 2.24 -4.03 1.65
C ALA A 83 1.61 -5.42 1.43
N HIS A 84 0.36 -5.60 1.87
CA HIS A 84 -0.41 -6.80 1.58
C HIS A 84 -0.62 -7.01 0.08
N ILE A 85 -1.01 -5.96 -0.66
CA ILE A 85 -1.18 -6.02 -2.12
C ILE A 85 0.12 -6.43 -2.83
N PHE A 86 1.27 -5.84 -2.47
CA PHE A 86 2.56 -6.16 -3.08
C PHE A 86 3.03 -7.58 -2.78
N ASN A 87 2.76 -8.09 -1.58
CA ASN A 87 2.98 -9.49 -1.25
C ASN A 87 2.13 -10.43 -2.10
N GLN A 88 0.84 -10.13 -2.27
CA GLN A 88 -0.02 -10.93 -3.15
C GLN A 88 0.44 -10.89 -4.61
N LEU A 89 0.89 -9.74 -5.11
CA LEU A 89 1.48 -9.65 -6.45
C LEU A 89 2.72 -10.56 -6.57
N TYR A 90 3.56 -10.62 -5.54
CA TYR A 90 4.75 -11.46 -5.58
C TYR A 90 4.42 -12.95 -5.67
N VAL A 91 3.43 -13.40 -4.90
CA VAL A 91 2.97 -14.79 -4.90
C VAL A 91 2.39 -15.18 -6.26
N ASP A 92 1.58 -14.31 -6.86
CA ASP A 92 0.93 -14.60 -8.15
C ASP A 92 1.87 -14.52 -9.35
N GLY A 93 2.92 -13.70 -9.29
CA GLY A 93 3.90 -13.56 -10.36
C GLY A 93 4.99 -14.62 -10.35
N ARG A 94 5.00 -15.48 -9.32
CA ARG A 94 6.01 -16.51 -9.17
C ARG A 94 5.73 -17.72 -10.06
N PRO A 95 6.70 -18.20 -10.85
CA PRO A 95 6.58 -19.52 -11.44
C PRO A 95 6.65 -20.58 -10.33
N GLN A 96 5.79 -21.60 -10.40
CA GLN A 96 5.70 -22.70 -9.42
C GLN A 96 7.02 -23.46 -9.19
N SER A 97 8.00 -23.28 -10.08
CA SER A 97 9.34 -23.87 -10.05
C SER A 97 10.41 -23.02 -9.34
N SER A 98 10.08 -21.80 -8.91
CA SER A 98 11.05 -20.91 -8.27
C SER A 98 11.27 -21.30 -6.80
N CYS A 99 12.51 -21.67 -6.47
CA CYS A 99 12.95 -22.08 -5.13
C CYS A 99 13.45 -20.92 -4.26
N LEU A 100 13.32 -19.67 -4.72
CA LEU A 100 13.73 -18.51 -3.94
C LEU A 100 12.94 -18.47 -2.62
N HIS A 101 13.50 -17.94 -1.55
CA HIS A 101 12.72 -17.68 -0.33
C HIS A 101 12.03 -16.33 -0.51
N GLN A 102 10.72 -16.25 -0.30
CA GLN A 102 10.06 -14.94 -0.19
C GLN A 102 10.64 -14.21 1.01
N LEU A 103 11.10 -12.97 0.82
CA LEU A 103 11.56 -12.12 1.93
C LEU A 103 10.37 -11.86 2.85
N GLU A 104 10.54 -12.04 4.17
CA GLU A 104 9.48 -11.79 5.17
C GLU A 104 8.92 -10.35 5.05
N ASP A 105 9.79 -9.38 4.73
CA ASP A 105 9.43 -7.96 4.61
C ASP A 105 9.28 -7.47 3.16
N TRP A 106 9.13 -8.37 2.18
CA TRP A 106 9.06 -8.00 0.76
C TRP A 106 8.00 -6.93 0.48
N GLY A 107 6.77 -7.13 0.95
CA GLY A 107 5.67 -6.18 0.75
C GLY A 107 5.95 -4.80 1.36
N GLN A 108 6.60 -4.75 2.52
CA GLN A 108 6.98 -3.47 3.16
C GLN A 108 8.09 -2.76 2.37
N LEU A 109 9.12 -3.50 1.96
CA LEU A 109 10.21 -2.97 1.15
C LEU A 109 9.68 -2.38 -0.15
N ILE A 110 8.83 -3.12 -0.87
CA ILE A 110 8.24 -2.64 -2.11
C ILE A 110 7.30 -1.47 -1.86
N ALA A 111 6.52 -1.46 -0.78
CA ALA A 111 5.69 -0.31 -0.44
C ALA A 111 6.53 0.95 -0.17
N ILE A 112 7.71 0.82 0.47
CA ILE A 112 8.64 1.94 0.65
C ILE A 112 9.19 2.40 -0.70
N VAL A 113 9.68 1.48 -1.53
CA VAL A 113 10.23 1.80 -2.86
C VAL A 113 9.17 2.46 -3.74
N PHE A 114 7.95 1.92 -3.77
CA PHE A 114 6.81 2.49 -4.47
C PHE A 114 6.56 3.93 -4.01
N ARG A 115 6.46 4.16 -2.69
CA ARG A 115 6.26 5.50 -2.11
C ARG A 115 7.42 6.46 -2.39
N VAL A 116 8.65 5.97 -2.57
CA VAL A 116 9.81 6.82 -2.90
C VAL A 116 9.79 7.19 -4.38
N LEU A 117 9.52 6.22 -5.25
CA LEU A 117 9.54 6.40 -6.69
C LEU A 117 8.29 7.12 -7.22
N SER A 118 7.15 6.99 -6.56
CA SER A 118 5.88 7.62 -6.96
C SER A 118 5.75 9.08 -6.55
N ARG A 119 6.71 9.61 -5.79
CA ARG A 119 6.71 11.02 -5.36
C ARG A 119 6.93 11.91 -6.57
N VAL A 120 5.89 12.63 -6.95
CA VAL A 120 6.04 13.82 -7.79
C VAL A 120 6.80 14.84 -6.96
N SER A 121 8.04 15.13 -7.36
CA SER A 121 8.70 16.34 -6.89
C SER A 121 7.89 17.49 -7.48
N ALA A 122 7.12 18.18 -6.63
CA ALA A 122 6.55 19.46 -7.01
C ALA A 122 7.71 20.42 -7.31
N CYS A 123 8.09 20.51 -8.58
CA CYS A 123 8.91 21.58 -9.10
C CYS A 123 8.03 22.79 -9.41
#